data_AF-D5GHR6-F1
#
_entry.id   AF-D5GHR6-F1
#
_cell.length_a   1.000
_cell.length_b   1.000
_cell.length_c   1.000
_cell.angle_alpha   90.00
_cell.angle_beta   90.00
_cell.angle_gamma   90.00
#
_symmetry.space_group_name_H-M   'P 1'
#
loop_
_entity.id
_entity.type
_entity.pdbx_description
1 polymer ?
#
loop_
_entity_poly.entity_id
_entity_poly.type
_entity_poly.pdbx_seq_one_letter_code
_entity_poly.pdbx_strand_id
1 'polypeptide(L)'
;MSEPIPEAIPTSQDPRNKRPTKRRALSPASAQATALTNLFSKPDREIHMPTNPKTKVLPPPPEIVTNVQGSSAGAGSGEFHVYKAARRREYERIRLMEEEG
;
A
#
# COMPACT_ATOMS: atom_id res chain seq x y z
N MET A 1 -14.54 -30.20 -61.14
CA MET A 1 -13.98 -29.15 -60.27
C MET A 1 -15.16 -28.47 -59.58
N SER A 2 -15.40 -28.74 -58.29
CA SER A 2 -16.49 -28.16 -57.51
C SER A 2 -15.96 -27.00 -56.67
N GLU A 3 -16.64 -25.85 -56.72
CA GLU A 3 -16.32 -24.65 -55.94
C GLU A 3 -16.63 -24.86 -54.44
N PRO A 4 -15.84 -24.27 -53.52
CA PRO A 4 -16.10 -24.38 -52.08
C PRO A 4 -17.10 -23.31 -51.62
N ILE A 5 -18.20 -23.75 -50.99
CA ILE A 5 -19.24 -22.92 -50.39
C ILE A 5 -18.68 -22.25 -49.10
N PRO A 6 -18.97 -20.96 -48.83
CA PRO A 6 -18.53 -20.30 -47.60
C PRO A 6 -19.42 -20.72 -46.42
N GLU A 7 -19.13 -21.87 -45.82
CA GLU A 7 -19.79 -22.26 -44.57
C GLU A 7 -19.23 -21.45 -43.38
N ALA A 8 -20.14 -20.68 -42.77
CA ALA A 8 -20.19 -20.30 -41.36
C ALA A 8 -18.89 -19.76 -40.73
N ILE A 9 -18.57 -18.49 -40.99
CA ILE A 9 -17.73 -17.74 -40.05
C ILE A 9 -18.46 -17.73 -38.70
N PRO A 10 -17.85 -18.22 -37.61
CA PRO A 10 -18.49 -18.16 -36.29
C PRO A 10 -18.73 -16.69 -35.93
N THR A 11 -19.96 -16.37 -35.49
CA THR A 11 -20.41 -15.00 -35.12
C THR A 11 -19.60 -14.35 -33.98
N SER A 12 -18.66 -15.09 -33.37
CA SER A 12 -17.65 -14.59 -32.42
C SER A 12 -16.49 -13.84 -33.08
N GLN A 13 -16.30 -13.98 -34.40
CA GLN A 13 -15.25 -13.35 -35.19
C GLN A 13 -15.76 -12.14 -36.01
N ASP A 14 -17.05 -11.78 -35.90
CA ASP A 14 -17.62 -10.66 -36.64
C ASP A 14 -17.14 -9.31 -36.04
N PRO A 15 -16.38 -8.48 -36.79
CA PRO A 15 -15.88 -7.18 -36.33
C PRO A 15 -17.00 -6.18 -36.02
N ARG A 16 -18.24 -6.43 -36.46
CA ARG A 16 -19.42 -5.61 -36.16
C ARG A 16 -19.97 -5.88 -34.76
N ASN A 17 -19.55 -6.98 -34.12
CA ASN A 17 -20.07 -7.45 -32.85
C ASN A 17 -19.24 -6.90 -31.67
N LYS A 18 -19.70 -5.81 -31.04
CA LYS A 18 -19.04 -5.20 -29.86
C LYS A 18 -19.33 -5.95 -28.56
N ARG A 19 -19.24 -7.28 -28.56
CA ARG A 19 -19.34 -8.05 -27.31
C ARG A 19 -18.10 -7.77 -26.45
N PRO A 20 -18.24 -7.47 -25.16
CA PRO A 20 -17.10 -7.32 -24.28
C PRO A 20 -16.34 -8.65 -24.25
N THR A 21 -15.09 -8.64 -24.69
CA THR A 21 -14.26 -9.84 -24.64
C THR A 21 -14.04 -10.20 -23.18
N LYS A 22 -14.24 -11.47 -22.84
CA LYS A 22 -13.99 -11.99 -21.50
C LYS A 22 -12.56 -11.60 -21.12
N ARG A 23 -12.37 -10.77 -20.07
CA ARG A 23 -11.05 -10.32 -19.60
C ARG A 23 -10.23 -11.58 -19.34
N ARG A 24 -9.27 -11.87 -20.22
CA ARG A 24 -8.37 -13.00 -20.06
C ARG A 24 -7.54 -12.72 -18.81
N ALA A 25 -7.39 -13.70 -17.93
CA ALA A 25 -6.42 -13.59 -16.85
C ALA A 25 -5.04 -13.36 -17.50
N LEU A 26 -4.42 -12.21 -17.22
CA LEU A 26 -3.11 -11.91 -17.77
C LEU A 26 -2.12 -12.96 -17.25
N SER A 27 -1.35 -13.54 -18.17
CA SER A 27 -0.23 -14.39 -17.77
C SER A 27 0.77 -13.56 -16.95
N PRO A 28 1.53 -14.17 -16.05
CA PRO A 28 2.60 -13.47 -15.32
C PRO A 28 3.57 -12.73 -16.26
N ALA A 29 3.87 -13.32 -17.42
CA ALA A 29 4.69 -12.70 -18.46
C ALA A 29 4.04 -11.43 -19.07
N SER A 30 2.73 -11.44 -19.29
CA SER A 30 2.00 -10.26 -19.80
C SER A 30 1.98 -9.10 -18.79
N ALA A 31 1.90 -9.40 -17.49
CA ALA A 31 2.00 -8.40 -16.43
C ALA A 31 3.40 -7.77 -16.39
N GLN A 32 4.46 -8.58 -16.48
CA GLN A 32 5.84 -8.10 -16.55
C GLN A 32 6.09 -7.25 -17.80
N ALA A 33 5.62 -7.69 -18.97
CA ALA A 33 5.74 -6.92 -20.22
C ALA A 33 5.10 -5.53 -20.10
N THR A 34 3.93 -5.44 -19.47
CA THR A 34 3.25 -4.16 -19.23
C THR A 34 4.06 -3.25 -18.31
N ALA A 35 4.66 -3.79 -17.24
CA ALA A 35 5.54 -3.04 -16.34
C ALA A 35 6.78 -2.49 -17.07
N LEU A 36 7.38 -3.29 -17.96
CA LEU A 36 8.53 -2.88 -18.78
C LEU A 36 8.14 -1.76 -19.76
N THR A 37 7.02 -1.89 -20.47
CA THR A 37 6.51 -0.84 -21.36
C THR A 37 6.30 0.48 -20.62
N ASN A 38 5.76 0.43 -19.41
CA ASN A 38 5.58 1.62 -18.58
C ASN A 38 6.91 2.25 -18.17
N LEU A 39 7.93 1.44 -17.85
CA LEU A 39 9.25 1.93 -17.48
C LEU A 39 9.96 2.62 -18.66
N PHE A 40 9.88 2.02 -19.85
CA PHE A 40 10.48 2.59 -21.07
C PHE A 40 9.78 3.86 -21.58
N SER A 41 8.57 4.18 -21.11
CA SER A 41 7.87 5.40 -21.51
C SER A 41 8.61 6.69 -21.10
N LYS A 42 9.43 6.65 -20.05
CA LYS A 42 10.19 7.80 -19.51
C LYS A 42 11.57 7.35 -19.00
N PRO A 43 12.55 7.17 -19.90
CA PRO A 43 13.86 6.63 -19.53
C PRO A 43 14.69 7.56 -18.63
N ASP A 44 14.49 8.88 -18.72
CA ASP A 44 15.25 9.86 -17.93
C ASP A 44 14.79 9.99 -16.47
N ARG A 45 13.72 9.29 -16.08
CA ARG A 45 13.16 9.37 -14.73
C ARG A 45 14.00 8.53 -13.76
N GLU A 46 14.46 9.16 -12.67
CA GLU A 46 15.11 8.46 -11.56
C GLU A 46 14.18 7.37 -10.98
N ILE A 47 14.73 6.15 -10.85
CA ILE A 47 14.03 5.00 -10.28
C ILE A 47 14.45 4.85 -8.82
N HIS A 48 13.54 5.13 -7.89
CA HIS A 48 13.78 4.86 -6.47
C HIS A 48 13.60 3.37 -6.20
N MET A 49 14.70 2.69 -5.89
CA MET A 49 14.64 1.34 -5.35
C MET A 49 14.13 1.39 -3.90
N PRO A 50 13.26 0.45 -3.49
CA PRO A 50 12.86 0.37 -2.11
C PRO A 50 14.10 0.09 -1.26
N THR A 51 14.46 1.03 -0.39
CA THR A 51 15.46 0.78 0.64
C THR A 51 14.90 -0.22 1.64
N ASN A 52 15.76 -0.93 2.38
CA ASN A 52 15.31 -1.85 3.43
C ASN A 52 14.22 -1.21 4.32
N PRO A 53 13.19 -1.97 4.71
CA PRO A 53 12.14 -1.44 5.58
C PRO A 53 12.79 -0.90 6.85
N LYS A 54 12.50 0.37 7.17
CA LYS A 54 13.00 0.98 8.40
C LYS A 54 12.47 0.18 9.58
N THR A 55 13.36 -0.16 10.51
CA THR A 55 12.95 -0.75 11.79
C THR A 55 12.02 0.22 12.51
N LYS A 56 10.99 -0.30 13.16
CA LYS A 56 10.04 0.52 13.90
C LYS A 56 10.75 1.01 15.16
N VAL A 57 11.24 2.24 15.15
CA VAL A 57 11.84 2.87 16.33
C VAL A 57 10.84 3.82 16.98
N LEU A 58 10.76 3.75 18.32
CA LEU A 58 9.96 4.68 19.09
C LEU A 58 10.75 5.97 19.34
N PRO A 59 10.10 7.14 19.27
CA PRO A 59 10.76 8.39 19.59
C PRO A 59 11.15 8.41 21.08
N PRO A 60 12.31 9.00 21.45
CA PRO A 60 12.70 9.14 22.84
C PRO A 60 11.69 10.01 23.60
N PRO A 61 11.48 9.76 24.91
CA PRO A 61 10.64 10.61 25.73
C PRO A 61 11.22 12.04 25.80
N PRO A 62 10.36 13.07 25.83
CA PRO A 62 10.82 14.45 25.97
C PRO A 62 11.50 14.66 27.33
N GLU A 63 12.61 15.39 27.35
CA GLU A 63 13.38 15.65 28.57
C GLU A 63 12.65 16.58 29.55
N ILE A 64 11.92 17.58 29.03
CA ILE A 64 11.22 18.58 29.83
C ILE A 64 9.77 18.65 29.37
N VAL A 65 8.84 18.52 30.31
CA VAL A 65 7.40 18.74 30.10
C VAL A 65 7.04 20.05 30.78
N THR A 66 6.70 21.07 29.99
CA THR A 66 6.49 22.44 30.50
C THR A 66 5.06 22.68 31.02
N ASN A 67 4.13 21.80 30.68
CA ASN A 67 2.69 21.96 30.93
C ASN A 67 2.18 21.14 32.13
N VAL A 68 3.05 20.86 33.11
CA VAL A 68 2.70 20.08 34.31
C VAL A 68 1.86 20.93 35.26
N GLN A 69 0.64 20.48 35.55
CA GLN A 69 -0.21 21.09 36.58
C GLN A 69 0.28 20.70 37.98
N GLY A 70 0.00 21.53 38.99
CA GLY A 70 0.46 21.29 40.36
C GLY A 70 0.02 19.93 40.93
N SER A 71 0.81 19.36 41.85
CA SER A 71 0.59 17.99 42.34
C SER A 71 -0.73 17.78 43.10
N SER A 72 -1.29 18.84 43.68
CA SER A 72 -2.60 18.84 44.34
C SER A 72 -3.72 19.41 43.46
N ALA A 73 -3.43 19.73 42.19
CA ALA A 73 -4.45 20.22 41.26
C ALA A 73 -5.43 19.08 40.90
N GLY A 74 -6.70 19.44 40.73
CA GLY A 74 -7.73 18.49 40.29
C GLY A 74 -7.54 18.04 38.85
N ALA A 75 -8.25 16.99 38.45
CA ALA A 75 -8.23 16.50 37.07
C ALA A 75 -8.86 17.53 36.11
N GLY A 76 -8.06 18.05 35.18
CA GLY A 76 -8.54 18.88 34.08
C GLY A 76 -9.24 18.04 32.99
N SER A 77 -10.00 18.70 32.12
CA SER A 77 -10.70 18.04 30.99
C SER A 77 -9.76 17.36 29.99
N GLY A 78 -8.51 17.82 29.89
CA GLY A 78 -7.48 17.25 29.01
C GLY A 78 -6.70 16.08 29.61
N GLU A 79 -6.79 15.85 30.92
CA GLU A 79 -5.92 14.89 31.63
C GLU A 79 -6.16 13.45 31.15
N PHE A 80 -7.40 13.13 30.80
CA PHE A 80 -7.73 11.84 30.18
C PHE A 80 -6.97 11.59 28.88
N HIS A 81 -6.87 12.62 28.02
CA HIS A 81 -6.17 12.49 26.75
C HIS A 81 -4.66 12.39 26.92
N VAL A 82 -4.09 13.14 27.87
CA VAL A 82 -2.68 13.03 28.25
C VAL A 82 -2.36 11.60 28.68
N TYR A 83 -3.17 11.04 29.58
CA TYR A 83 -3.02 9.66 30.05
C TYR A 83 -3.16 8.64 28.91
N LYS A 84 -4.19 8.77 28.06
CA LYS A 84 -4.43 7.87 26.92
C LYS A 84 -3.23 7.85 25.97
N ALA A 85 -2.65 9.02 25.68
CA ALA A 85 -1.48 9.12 24.81
C ALA A 85 -0.21 8.57 25.48
N ALA A 86 0.00 8.82 26.77
CA ALA A 86 1.13 8.29 27.52
C ALA A 86 1.07 6.76 27.64
N ARG A 87 -0.10 6.21 28.00
CA ARG A 87 -0.32 4.76 28.10
C ARG A 87 -0.07 4.05 26.77
N ARG A 88 -0.56 4.61 25.66
CA ARG A 88 -0.31 4.05 24.32
C ARG A 88 1.19 4.00 23.99
N ARG A 89 1.91 5.10 24.21
CA ARG A 89 3.36 5.16 23.99
C ARG A 89 4.10 4.13 24.84
N GLU A 90 3.70 3.96 26.10
CA GLU A 90 4.34 3.01 27.01
C GLU A 90 4.08 1.55 26.61
N TYR A 91 2.86 1.21 26.17
CA TYR A 91 2.59 -0.14 25.65
C TYR A 91 3.33 -0.44 24.37
N GLU A 92 3.45 0.54 23.46
CA GLU A 92 4.28 0.38 22.27
C GLU A 92 5.75 0.17 22.65
N ARG A 93 6.26 0.87 23.69
CA ARG A 93 7.62 0.70 24.24
C ARG A 93 7.86 -0.67 24.82
N ILE A 94 6.96 -1.14 25.68
CA ILE A 94 7.06 -2.47 26.28
C ILE A 94 7.02 -3.53 25.19
N ARG A 95 6.07 -3.43 24.27
CA ARG A 95 5.96 -4.36 23.14
C ARG A 95 7.23 -4.38 22.27
N LEU A 96 7.83 -3.23 21.98
CA LEU A 96 9.08 -3.17 21.21
C LEU A 96 10.22 -3.89 21.95
N MET A 97 10.37 -3.65 23.26
CA MET A 97 11.39 -4.33 24.07
C MET A 97 11.17 -5.84 24.15
N GLU A 98 9.91 -6.29 24.22
CA GLU A 98 9.55 -7.72 24.19
C GLU A 98 9.80 -8.35 22.81
N GLU A 99 9.67 -7.59 21.73
CA GLU A 99 9.96 -8.06 20.36
C GLU A 99 11.48 -8.10 20.06
N GLU A 100 12.29 -7.25 20.73
CA GLU A 100 13.74 -7.15 20.56
C GLU A 100 14.56 -8.06 21.50
N GLY A 101 14.02 -8.43 22.67
CA GLY A 101 14.67 -9.29 23.67
C GLY A 101 14.57 -10.78 23.35
#